data_AF-A0A952K009-F1
#
_entry.id   AF-A0A952K009-F1
#
_cell.length_a   1.000
_cell.length_b   1.000
_cell.length_c   1.000
_cell.angle_alpha   90.00
_cell.angle_beta   90.00
_cell.angle_gamma   90.00
#
_symmetry.space_group_name_H-M   'P 1'
#
loop_
_entity.id
_entity.type
_entity.pdbx_description
1 polymer ?
#
loop_
_entity_poly.entity_id
_entity_poly.type
_entity_poly.pdbx_seq_one_letter_code
_entity_poly.pdbx_strand_id
1 'polypeptide(L)' 'MTVTVTLTGGGTVKYMRFGDAYAKRNDGTLDIFRGGAKQSQSYLSGQWADVEGDEKRWKKSPFWG' A
#
# COMPACT_ATOMS: atom_id res chain seq x y z
N MET A 1 13.05 -3.33 2.98
CA MET A 1 11.92 -4.23 2.74
C MET A 1 11.39 -3.99 1.33
N THR A 2 10.69 -4.97 0.74
CA THR A 2 10.09 -4.90 -0.60
C THR A 2 8.57 -4.98 -0.46
N VAL A 3 7.82 -4.14 -1.17
CA VAL A 3 6.36 -4.26 -1.27
C VAL A 3 6.01 -4.94 -2.60
N THR A 4 5.25 -6.04 -2.54
CA THR A 4 4.78 -6.78 -3.71
C THR A 4 3.27 -6.69 -3.77
N VAL A 5 2.73 -6.15 -4.86
CA VAL A 5 1.29 -6.07 -5.13
C VAL A 5 0.92 -7.12 -6.16
N THR A 6 -0.05 -7.96 -5.85
CA THR A 6 -0.68 -8.89 -6.78
C THR A 6 -1.91 -8.22 -7.37
N LEU A 7 -1.93 -8.04 -8.68
CA LEU A 7 -3.06 -7.49 -9.42
C LEU A 7 -4.12 -8.58 -9.64
N THR A 8 -5.37 -8.19 -9.77
CA THR A 8 -6.51 -9.12 -9.99
C THR A 8 -6.34 -9.98 -11.24
N GLY A 9 -5.61 -9.48 -12.26
CA GLY A 9 -5.25 -10.23 -13.46
C GLY A 9 -4.07 -11.21 -13.30
N GLY A 10 -3.58 -11.44 -12.09
CA GLY A 10 -2.46 -12.33 -11.78
C GLY A 10 -1.06 -11.72 -11.97
N GLY A 11 -0.98 -10.49 -12.50
CA GLY A 11 0.29 -9.76 -12.60
C GLY A 11 0.80 -9.34 -11.23
N THR A 12 2.13 -9.29 -11.05
CA THR A 12 2.73 -8.77 -9.81
C THR A 12 3.55 -7.52 -10.08
N VAL A 13 3.44 -6.53 -9.20
CA VAL A 13 4.20 -5.29 -9.23
C VAL A 13 5.04 -5.21 -7.97
N LYS A 14 6.37 -5.04 -8.13
CA LYS A 14 7.31 -5.01 -7.01
C LYS A 14 7.89 -3.61 -6.84
N TYR A 15 7.84 -3.14 -5.60
CA TYR A 15 8.40 -1.87 -5.13
C TYR A 15 9.57 -2.19 -4.21
N MET A 16 10.78 -2.02 -4.74
CA MET A 16 12.01 -2.53 -4.14
C MET A 16 12.83 -1.45 -3.42
N ARG A 17 12.29 -0.25 -3.18
CA ARG A 17 13.05 0.79 -2.48
C ARG A 17 12.88 0.66 -0.97
N PHE A 18 13.97 0.94 -0.26
CA PHE A 18 13.95 1.07 1.18
C PHE A 18 12.98 2.20 1.60
N GLY A 19 12.09 1.89 2.53
CA GLY A 19 11.03 2.81 2.97
C GLY A 19 9.76 2.78 2.13
N ASP A 20 9.68 1.92 1.10
CA ASP A 20 8.41 1.62 0.44
C ASP A 20 7.48 0.89 1.42
N ALA A 21 6.24 1.35 1.53
CA ALA A 21 5.22 0.78 2.41
C ALA A 21 3.84 0.89 1.75
N TYR A 22 2.91 0.02 2.13
CA TYR A 22 1.53 0.07 1.65
C TYR A 22 0.54 0.47 2.75
N ALA A 23 -0.62 1.01 2.39
CA ALA A 23 -1.76 1.16 3.30
C ALA A 23 -3.04 0.73 2.59
N LYS A 24 -3.81 -0.15 3.24
CA LYS A 24 -5.16 -0.52 2.82
C LYS A 24 -6.13 0.54 3.34
N ARG A 25 -6.91 1.14 2.45
CA ARG A 25 -8.00 2.06 2.81
C ARG A 25 -9.29 1.31 3.06
N ASN A 26 -10.17 1.91 3.86
CA ASN A 26 -11.48 1.34 4.18
C ASN A 26 -12.41 1.23 2.96
N ASP A 27 -12.16 2.00 1.91
CA ASP A 27 -12.90 1.96 0.63
C ASP A 27 -12.41 0.84 -0.31
N GLY A 28 -11.45 0.01 0.13
CA GLY A 28 -10.85 -1.06 -0.67
C GLY A 28 -9.70 -0.61 -1.57
N THR A 29 -9.34 0.67 -1.56
CA THR A 29 -8.17 1.19 -2.27
C THR A 29 -6.88 0.78 -1.56
N LEU A 30 -5.84 0.48 -2.33
CA LEU A 30 -4.49 0.25 -1.82
C LEU A 30 -3.56 1.39 -2.24
N ASP A 31 -2.95 2.06 -1.27
CA ASP A 31 -1.94 3.07 -1.52
C ASP A 31 -0.53 2.52 -1.26
N ILE A 32 0.37 2.73 -2.20
CA ILE A 32 1.80 2.45 -2.08
C ILE A 32 2.54 3.77 -1.91
N PHE A 33 3.13 3.94 -0.73
CA PHE A 33 4.02 5.05 -0.42
C PHE A 33 5.43 4.65 -0.81
N ARG A 34 6.00 5.36 -1.79
CA ARG A 34 7.38 5.10 -2.20
C ARG A 34 8.36 5.95 -1.40
N GLY A 35 9.40 5.34 -0.85
CA GLY A 35 10.47 6.01 -0.12
C GLY A 35 11.11 7.11 -0.98
N GLY A 36 10.95 8.36 -0.56
CA GLY A 36 11.47 9.55 -1.25
C GLY A 36 10.61 10.08 -2.41
N ALA A 37 9.43 9.52 -2.68
CA ALA A 37 8.49 10.08 -3.65
C ALA A 37 7.46 10.98 -2.95
N LYS A 38 7.11 12.11 -3.57
CA LYS A 38 6.04 13.00 -3.08
C LYS A 38 4.63 12.42 -3.29
N GLN A 39 4.46 11.54 -4.27
CA GLN A 39 3.16 10.97 -4.63
C GLN A 39 3.13 9.48 -4.30
N SER A 40 2.01 9.04 -3.71
CA SER A 40 1.68 7.62 -3.56
C SER A 40 1.11 7.08 -4.86
N GLN A 41 1.36 5.80 -5.14
CA GLN A 41 0.67 5.07 -6.19
C GLN A 41 -0.59 4.44 -5.59
N SER A 42 -1.75 4.67 -6.17
CA SER A 42 -3.01 4.10 -5.70
C SER A 42 -3.54 3.04 -6.66
N TYR A 43 -4.11 1.97 -6.11
CA TYR A 43 -4.84 0.93 -6.82
C TYR A 43 -6.27 0.91 -6.30
N LEU A 44 -7.24 1.07 -7.20
CA LEU A 44 -8.65 1.00 -6.85
C LEU A 44 -9.04 -0.40 -6.38
N SER A 45 -10.14 -0.47 -5.64
CA SER A 45 -10.80 -1.75 -5.34
C SER A 45 -11.05 -2.53 -6.64
N GLY A 46 -10.58 -3.77 -6.69
CA GLY A 46 -10.65 -4.63 -7.88
C GLY A 46 -9.48 -4.53 -8.85
N GLN A 47 -8.56 -3.56 -8.71
CA GLN A 47 -7.30 -3.54 -9.48
C GLN A 47 -6.21 -4.42 -8.85
N TRP A 48 -6.34 -4.70 -7.56
CA TRP A 48 -5.40 -5.52 -6.79
C TRP A 48 -6.16 -6.62 -6.04
N ALA A 49 -5.48 -7.74 -5.85
CA ALA A 49 -5.99 -8.93 -5.17
C ALA A 49 -5.26 -9.17 -3.84
N ASP A 50 -3.95 -8.96 -3.80
CA ASP A 50 -3.17 -9.13 -2.57
C ASP A 50 -1.97 -8.17 -2.52
N VAL A 51 -1.41 -7.97 -1.34
CA VAL A 51 -0.20 -7.18 -1.11
C VAL A 51 0.60 -7.72 0.06
N GLU A 52 1.89 -7.86 -0.16
CA GLU A 52 2.88 -8.29 0.83
C GLU A 52 3.93 -7.19 1.03
N GLY A 53 4.41 -7.01 2.27
CA GLY A 53 5.49 -6.08 2.59
C GLY A 53 5.22 -5.26 3.85
N ASP A 54 5.82 -4.08 3.92
CA ASP A 54 5.66 -3.18 5.06
C ASP A 54 4.30 -2.46 4.99
N GLU A 55 3.45 -2.71 5.97
CA GLU A 55 2.20 -1.97 6.14
C GLU A 55 2.42 -0.69 6.95
N LYS A 56 2.06 0.44 6.35
CA LYS A 56 1.99 1.73 7.03
C LYS A 56 0.77 1.73 7.96
N ARG A 57 0.97 1.23 9.17
CA ARG A 57 -0.03 1.34 10.24
C ARG A 57 -0.25 2.80 10.59
N TRP A 58 -1.40 3.34 10.19
CA TRP A 58 -1.85 4.61 10.73
C TRP A 58 -2.16 4.33 12.20
N LYS A 59 -1.38 4.91 13.12
CA LYS A 59 -1.79 4.94 14.52
C LYS A 59 -3.14 5.65 14.54
N LYS A 60 -4.23 4.91 14.76
CA LYS A 60 -5.50 5.50 15.18
C LYS A 60 -5.15 6.24 16.47
N SER A 61 -4.97 7.55 16.41
CA SER A 61 -4.83 8.36 17.61
C SER A 61 -6.09 8.09 18.44
N PRO A 62 -5.97 7.65 19.71
CA PRO A 62 -7.12 7.56 20.59
C PRO A 62 -7.54 8.99 20.92
N PHE A 63 -8.38 9.59 20.07
CA PHE A 63 -9.07 10.82 20.40
C PHE A 63 -10.15 10.47 21.44
N TRP A 64 -9.77 10.61 22.71
CA TRP A 64 -10.67 10.97 23.80
C TRP A 64 -10.82 12.50 23.77
N GLY A 65 -12.06 13.00 23.83
CA GLY A 65 -12.40 14.43 23.89
C GLY A 65 -13.82 14.67 23.44
#